data_AF-A0AAN6ZUC4-F1
#
_entry.id   AF-A0AAN6ZUC4-F1
#
_cell.length_a   1.000
_cell.length_b   1.000
_cell.length_c   1.000
_cell.angle_alpha   90.00
_cell.angle_beta   90.00
_cell.angle_gamma   90.00
#
_symmetry.space_group_name_H-M   'P 1'
#
loop_
_entity.id
_entity.type
_entity.pdbx_description
1 polymer ?
#
loop_
_entity_poly.entity_id
_entity_poly.type
_entity_poly.pdbx_seq_one_letter_code
_entity_poly.pdbx_strand_id
1 'polypeptide(L)'
;MLANSGPLTLALLAAAAPTALACLGHTGGVPKATGNTAGEGVYCKGGGCNLEFLWFEDVCEDAISIKKDRVGDVTNIIGGGAYHASDKVIQHNGCGRVNIINFYAEDYGKVYRSCGTCDKCAREVYVEGVTARKGGEVVGITKANGDKATLVNVCTDAKTPCQNYNGPGSKDGAC
;
A
#
# COMPACT_ATOMS: atom_id res chain seq x y z
N MET A 1 41.74 -11.29 50.24
CA MET A 1 41.59 -11.33 48.78
C MET A 1 40.12 -11.56 48.47
N LEU A 2 39.37 -10.50 48.14
CA LEU A 2 37.98 -10.59 47.71
C LEU A 2 37.89 -9.76 46.42
N ALA A 3 37.74 -10.46 45.29
CA ALA A 3 37.66 -9.86 43.97
C ALA A 3 36.27 -9.27 43.76
N ASN A 4 36.22 -7.98 43.41
CA ASN A 4 35.02 -7.25 43.07
C ASN A 4 34.77 -7.38 41.56
N SER A 5 33.89 -8.28 41.14
CA SER A 5 33.47 -8.43 39.75
C SER A 5 32.24 -7.56 39.49
N GLY A 6 32.45 -6.39 38.86
CA GLY A 6 31.38 -5.52 38.38
C GLY A 6 30.64 -6.11 37.16
N PRO A 7 29.41 -5.67 36.89
CA PRO A 7 28.57 -6.24 35.83
C PRO A 7 29.06 -5.80 34.44
N LEU A 8 29.30 -6.78 33.59
CA LEU A 8 29.66 -6.62 32.18
C LEU A 8 28.44 -6.09 31.42
N THR A 9 28.46 -4.82 31.01
CA THR A 9 27.39 -4.23 30.19
C THR A 9 27.57 -4.69 28.74
N LEU A 10 26.72 -5.60 28.29
CA LEU A 10 26.70 -6.09 26.90
C LEU A 10 26.05 -5.02 26.00
N ALA A 11 26.87 -4.20 25.34
CA ALA A 11 26.38 -3.30 24.31
C ALA A 11 25.93 -4.10 23.09
N LEU A 12 24.63 -4.20 22.86
CA LEU A 12 24.09 -4.71 21.60
C LEU A 12 24.44 -3.71 20.48
N LEU A 13 25.40 -4.08 19.62
CA LEU A 13 25.52 -3.47 18.30
C LEU A 13 24.28 -3.87 17.48
N ALA A 14 23.29 -2.99 17.42
CA ALA A 14 22.24 -3.07 16.41
C ALA A 14 22.89 -2.77 15.05
N ALA A 15 23.22 -3.82 14.30
CA ALA A 15 23.61 -3.68 12.90
C ALA A 15 22.42 -3.09 12.13
N ALA A 16 22.47 -1.78 11.85
CA ALA A 16 21.54 -1.13 10.95
C ALA A 16 21.79 -1.67 9.54
N ALA A 17 21.01 -2.68 9.13
CA ALA A 17 20.99 -3.11 7.74
C ALA A 17 20.53 -1.92 6.89
N PRO A 18 21.29 -1.51 5.85
CA PRO A 18 20.85 -0.46 4.94
C PRO A 18 19.46 -0.78 4.38
N THR A 19 18.55 0.19 4.41
CA THR A 19 17.16 0.07 3.92
C THR A 19 17.06 -0.37 2.45
N ALA A 20 18.17 -0.31 1.70
CA ALA A 20 18.29 -0.84 0.34
C ALA A 20 18.15 -2.38 0.26
N LEU A 21 18.30 -3.10 1.37
CA LEU A 21 18.35 -4.57 1.41
C LEU A 21 16.96 -5.21 1.47
N ALA A 22 15.90 -4.42 1.70
CA ALA A 22 14.53 -4.91 1.75
C ALA A 22 13.90 -5.12 0.35
N CYS A 23 14.68 -4.91 -0.72
CA CYS A 23 14.19 -4.87 -2.09
C CYS A 23 14.69 -6.01 -2.97
N LEU A 24 14.81 -7.20 -2.38
CA LEU A 24 15.24 -8.43 -3.05
C LEU A 24 14.22 -9.00 -4.05
N GLY A 25 13.11 -8.29 -4.33
CA GLY A 25 11.97 -8.79 -5.10
C GLY A 25 11.93 -8.47 -6.60
N HIS A 26 12.77 -7.58 -7.13
CA HIS A 26 12.76 -7.27 -8.58
C HIS A 26 14.18 -7.08 -9.14
N THR A 27 14.94 -8.17 -9.25
CA THR A 27 16.14 -8.21 -10.12
C THR A 27 15.77 -8.33 -11.60
N GLY A 28 14.48 -8.50 -11.92
CA GLY A 28 13.96 -8.78 -13.26
C GLY A 28 13.51 -7.56 -14.07
N GLY A 29 14.01 -6.36 -13.75
CA GLY A 29 13.59 -5.13 -14.41
C GLY A 29 12.14 -4.75 -14.10
N VAL A 30 11.81 -3.49 -14.34
CA VAL A 30 10.45 -2.98 -14.27
C VAL A 30 9.63 -3.70 -15.36
N PRO A 31 8.55 -4.44 -15.03
CA PRO A 31 7.80 -5.16 -16.05
C PRO A 31 7.17 -4.15 -17.03
N LYS A 32 7.38 -4.38 -18.32
CA LYS A 32 6.84 -3.54 -19.39
C LYS A 32 5.37 -3.90 -19.61
N ALA A 33 4.48 -2.92 -19.51
CA ALA A 33 3.06 -3.09 -19.82
C ALA A 33 2.88 -3.68 -21.23
N THR A 34 2.05 -4.72 -21.36
CA THR A 34 1.75 -5.39 -22.64
C THR A 34 0.39 -5.01 -23.22
N GLY A 35 -0.25 -3.96 -22.71
CA GLY A 35 -1.55 -3.49 -23.17
C GLY A 35 -1.89 -2.12 -22.57
N ASN A 36 -2.51 -1.28 -23.40
CA ASN A 36 -2.87 0.09 -23.04
C ASN A 36 -4.36 0.15 -22.63
N THR A 37 -4.65 0.51 -21.39
CA THR A 37 -5.99 0.98 -21.00
C THR A 37 -5.98 2.50 -20.94
N ALA A 38 -6.02 3.14 -22.12
CA ALA A 38 -6.27 4.58 -22.21
C ALA A 38 -7.77 4.82 -21.92
N GLY A 39 -8.11 5.29 -20.72
CA GLY A 39 -9.48 5.58 -20.31
C GLY A 39 -9.69 5.68 -18.80
N GLU A 40 -10.92 6.00 -18.38
CA GLU A 40 -11.36 5.94 -16.97
C GLU A 40 -11.02 4.56 -16.39
N GLY A 41 -10.34 4.50 -15.24
CA GLY A 41 -9.80 3.27 -14.66
C GLY A 41 -10.84 2.15 -14.38
N VAL A 42 -10.40 1.05 -13.78
CA VAL A 42 -11.26 -0.11 -13.52
C VAL A 42 -12.17 0.13 -12.32
N TYR A 43 -13.46 -0.15 -12.47
CA TYR A 43 -14.45 -0.06 -11.40
C TYR A 43 -14.95 -1.42 -10.94
N CYS A 44 -14.64 -1.78 -9.69
CA CYS A 44 -15.30 -2.86 -8.96
C CYS A 44 -16.59 -2.31 -8.36
N LYS A 45 -17.75 -2.90 -8.69
CA LYS A 45 -19.07 -2.32 -8.40
C LYS A 45 -19.85 -3.05 -7.29
N GLY A 46 -19.16 -3.83 -6.46
CA GLY A 46 -19.71 -4.57 -5.32
C GLY A 46 -19.52 -6.08 -5.43
N GLY A 47 -19.51 -6.78 -4.29
CA GLY A 47 -19.34 -8.24 -4.23
C GLY A 47 -17.91 -8.73 -4.34
N GLY A 48 -16.92 -7.82 -4.29
CA GLY A 48 -15.52 -8.16 -4.49
C GLY A 48 -15.14 -8.35 -5.96
N CYS A 49 -13.84 -8.32 -6.23
CA CYS A 49 -13.24 -8.48 -7.55
C CYS A 49 -11.98 -9.36 -7.49
N ASN A 50 -11.62 -9.98 -8.61
CA ASN A 50 -10.29 -10.54 -8.83
C ASN A 50 -9.68 -9.87 -10.05
N LEU A 51 -8.66 -9.05 -9.83
CA LEU A 51 -7.94 -8.30 -10.86
C LEU A 51 -6.51 -8.83 -10.92
N GLU A 52 -6.12 -9.37 -12.07
CA GLU A 52 -4.83 -10.04 -12.24
C GLU A 52 -4.05 -9.43 -13.40
N PHE A 53 -2.78 -9.09 -13.16
CA PHE A 53 -1.82 -8.64 -14.17
C PHE A 53 -2.25 -7.40 -14.99
N LEU A 54 -3.05 -6.51 -14.39
CA LEU A 54 -3.46 -5.26 -15.01
C LEU A 54 -2.33 -4.22 -15.00
N TRP A 55 -2.13 -3.54 -16.12
CA TRP A 55 -1.15 -2.48 -16.27
C TRP A 55 -1.79 -1.16 -16.67
N PHE A 56 -1.42 -0.10 -15.94
CA PHE A 56 -1.85 1.27 -16.18
C PHE A 56 -0.62 2.13 -16.47
N GLU A 57 -0.43 2.50 -17.74
CA GLU A 57 0.75 3.26 -18.18
C GLU A 57 0.72 4.73 -17.74
N ASP A 58 -0.47 5.30 -17.58
CA ASP A 58 -0.66 6.67 -17.11
C ASP A 58 -2.04 6.77 -16.42
N VAL A 59 -2.04 7.11 -15.13
CA VAL A 59 -3.26 7.13 -14.32
C VAL A 59 -3.84 8.54 -14.29
N CYS A 60 -5.03 8.69 -14.90
CA CYS A 60 -5.72 9.98 -14.99
C CYS A 60 -6.25 10.48 -13.62
N GLU A 61 -7.18 9.74 -12.99
CA GLU A 61 -7.69 10.04 -11.65
C GLU A 61 -7.31 8.92 -10.68
N ASP A 62 -7.91 7.73 -10.85
CA ASP A 62 -7.61 6.50 -10.14
C ASP A 62 -7.48 5.34 -11.14
N ALA A 63 -6.56 4.41 -10.92
CA ALA A 63 -6.40 3.21 -11.76
C ALA A 63 -7.49 2.18 -11.45
N ILE A 64 -7.77 1.98 -10.16
CA ILE A 64 -8.75 1.00 -9.66
C ILE A 64 -9.61 1.67 -8.60
N SER A 65 -10.92 1.59 -8.77
CA SER A 65 -11.91 2.13 -7.84
C SER A 65 -12.83 1.01 -7.35
N ILE A 66 -12.76 0.71 -6.06
CA ILE A 66 -13.58 -0.31 -5.40
C ILE A 66 -14.78 0.37 -4.77
N LYS A 67 -15.94 0.17 -5.41
CA LYS A 67 -17.21 0.83 -5.10
C LYS A 67 -18.20 -0.22 -4.62
N LYS A 68 -18.99 0.11 -3.61
CA LYS A 68 -20.14 -0.68 -3.12
C LYS A 68 -19.83 -2.08 -2.58
N ASP A 69 -18.57 -2.46 -2.40
CA ASP A 69 -18.24 -3.63 -1.58
C ASP A 69 -18.80 -3.45 -0.16
N ARG A 70 -19.24 -4.55 0.45
CA ARG A 70 -19.85 -4.61 1.78
C ARG A 70 -18.89 -5.25 2.77
N VAL A 71 -19.21 -5.15 4.06
CA VAL A 71 -18.47 -5.88 5.09
C VAL A 71 -18.47 -7.38 4.76
N GLY A 72 -17.28 -7.97 4.65
CA GLY A 72 -17.09 -9.37 4.28
C GLY A 72 -16.76 -9.60 2.80
N ASP A 73 -17.00 -8.62 1.92
CA ASP A 73 -16.54 -8.70 0.53
C ASP A 73 -15.00 -8.57 0.49
N VAL A 74 -14.40 -9.24 -0.48
CA VAL A 74 -12.95 -9.28 -0.68
C VAL A 74 -12.62 -8.98 -2.12
N THR A 75 -11.80 -7.96 -2.35
CA THR A 75 -11.21 -7.65 -3.65
C THR A 75 -9.73 -8.03 -3.66
N ASN A 76 -9.29 -8.78 -4.66
CA ASN A 76 -7.91 -9.17 -4.88
C ASN A 76 -7.33 -8.43 -6.09
N ILE A 77 -6.15 -7.84 -5.92
CA ILE A 77 -5.34 -7.20 -6.95
C ILE A 77 -3.99 -7.92 -6.93
N ILE A 78 -3.72 -8.72 -7.96
CA ILE A 78 -2.59 -9.66 -7.98
C ILE A 78 -1.71 -9.38 -9.19
N GLY A 79 -0.45 -9.06 -8.94
CA GLY A 79 0.51 -8.67 -9.98
C GLY A 79 0.08 -7.37 -10.69
N GLY A 80 0.71 -7.10 -11.84
CA GLY A 80 0.44 -5.88 -12.60
C GLY A 80 1.11 -4.65 -12.00
N GLY A 81 0.71 -3.47 -12.46
CA GLY A 81 1.27 -2.22 -11.96
C GLY A 81 0.66 -0.96 -12.53
N ALA A 82 1.07 0.17 -11.98
CA ALA A 82 0.64 1.49 -12.40
C ALA A 82 1.78 2.51 -12.38
N TYR A 83 1.73 3.47 -13.31
CA TYR A 83 2.62 4.62 -13.38
C TYR A 83 1.82 5.93 -13.34
N HIS A 84 2.48 7.02 -12.94
CA HIS A 84 2.01 8.40 -13.10
C HIS A 84 0.66 8.70 -12.44
N ALA A 85 0.41 8.15 -11.25
CA ALA A 85 -0.81 8.39 -10.50
C ALA A 85 -0.68 9.60 -9.57
N SER A 86 -1.06 10.79 -10.04
CA SER A 86 -0.86 12.05 -9.30
C SER A 86 -1.38 12.06 -7.85
N ASP A 87 -2.53 11.43 -7.57
CA ASP A 87 -3.11 11.33 -6.22
C ASP A 87 -3.09 9.90 -5.67
N LYS A 88 -3.77 8.96 -6.35
CA LYS A 88 -3.95 7.59 -5.86
C LYS A 88 -4.12 6.57 -6.98
N VAL A 89 -3.54 5.39 -6.81
CA VAL A 89 -3.68 4.27 -7.75
C VAL A 89 -4.98 3.51 -7.45
N ILE A 90 -5.19 3.12 -6.19
CA ILE A 90 -6.33 2.31 -5.74
C ILE A 90 -7.16 3.11 -4.74
N GLN A 91 -8.41 3.39 -5.10
CA GLN A 91 -9.38 4.06 -4.24
C GLN A 91 -10.41 3.06 -3.70
N HIS A 92 -10.46 2.91 -2.38
CA HIS A 92 -11.40 2.01 -1.70
C HIS A 92 -12.56 2.82 -1.10
N ASN A 93 -13.66 2.89 -1.84
CA ASN A 93 -14.88 3.61 -1.45
C ASN A 93 -15.87 2.70 -0.69
N GLY A 94 -15.94 1.42 -1.08
CA GLY A 94 -16.74 0.39 -0.40
C GLY A 94 -16.20 -0.01 0.98
N CYS A 95 -16.73 -1.08 1.54
CA CYS A 95 -16.30 -1.69 2.79
C CYS A 95 -15.59 -3.02 2.51
N GLY A 96 -15.08 -3.69 3.54
CA GLY A 96 -14.49 -5.03 3.39
C GLY A 96 -12.98 -4.97 3.21
N ARG A 97 -12.41 -5.98 2.53
CA ARG A 97 -10.96 -6.18 2.44
C ARG A 97 -10.44 -6.05 1.02
N VAL A 98 -9.29 -5.41 0.87
CA VAL A 98 -8.52 -5.37 -0.37
C VAL A 98 -7.17 -6.03 -0.15
N ASN A 99 -6.87 -7.06 -0.94
CA ASN A 99 -5.56 -7.70 -0.98
C ASN A 99 -4.79 -7.16 -2.20
N ILE A 100 -3.59 -6.64 -1.98
CA ILE A 100 -2.70 -6.10 -3.02
C ILE A 100 -1.41 -6.91 -2.97
N ILE A 101 -1.22 -7.80 -3.93
CA ILE A 101 -0.17 -8.81 -3.91
C ILE A 101 0.74 -8.65 -5.12
N ASN A 102 2.05 -8.49 -4.90
CA ASN A 102 3.08 -8.39 -5.95
C ASN A 102 2.79 -7.28 -7.02
N PHE A 103 2.14 -6.20 -6.62
CA PHE A 103 1.85 -5.05 -7.48
C PHE A 103 3.06 -4.11 -7.59
N TYR A 104 3.26 -3.52 -8.77
CA TYR A 104 4.28 -2.48 -8.99
C TYR A 104 3.66 -1.08 -9.09
N ALA A 105 4.21 -0.11 -8.37
CA ALA A 105 3.83 1.29 -8.51
C ALA A 105 5.06 2.20 -8.63
N GLU A 106 5.03 3.13 -9.57
CA GLU A 106 6.06 4.16 -9.71
C GLU A 106 5.43 5.51 -10.06
N ASP A 107 5.98 6.59 -9.49
CA ASP A 107 5.48 7.96 -9.68
C ASP A 107 4.00 8.08 -9.30
N TYR A 108 3.74 7.97 -7.99
CA TYR A 108 2.38 7.93 -7.44
C TYR A 108 2.23 8.82 -6.20
N GLY A 109 1.04 9.33 -5.95
CA GLY A 109 0.71 9.94 -4.66
C GLY A 109 0.53 8.87 -3.59
N LYS A 110 -0.43 7.96 -3.79
CA LYS A 110 -0.74 6.83 -2.90
C LYS A 110 -0.97 5.54 -3.67
N VAL A 111 -0.42 4.40 -3.26
CA VAL A 111 -0.79 3.11 -3.89
C VAL A 111 -2.23 2.74 -3.51
N TYR A 112 -2.57 2.82 -2.24
CA TYR A 112 -3.93 2.56 -1.75
C TYR A 112 -4.42 3.68 -0.82
N ARG A 113 -5.68 4.08 -0.99
CA ARG A 113 -6.36 4.99 -0.06
C ARG A 113 -7.75 4.47 0.32
N SER A 114 -7.96 4.27 1.62
CA SER A 114 -9.30 4.19 2.21
C SER A 114 -10.01 5.54 2.04
N CYS A 115 -11.27 5.56 1.61
CA CYS A 115 -11.99 6.82 1.44
C CYS A 115 -12.23 7.54 2.78
N GLY A 116 -11.75 8.79 2.90
CA GLY A 116 -11.88 9.60 4.12
C GLY A 116 -13.28 10.20 4.34
N THR A 117 -14.00 10.51 3.25
CA THR A 117 -15.29 11.23 3.28
C THR A 117 -16.49 10.38 2.88
N CYS A 118 -16.27 9.13 2.48
CA CYS A 118 -17.35 8.19 2.16
C CYS A 118 -18.08 7.73 3.42
N ASP A 119 -19.18 7.01 3.22
CA ASP A 119 -19.94 6.38 4.31
C ASP A 119 -19.03 5.59 5.25
N LYS A 120 -19.34 5.71 6.55
CA LYS A 120 -18.54 5.12 7.62
C LYS A 120 -18.69 3.60 7.63
N CYS A 121 -17.63 2.92 7.26
CA CYS A 121 -17.44 1.51 7.50
C CYS A 121 -15.94 1.19 7.59
N ALA A 122 -15.62 0.07 8.23
CA ALA A 122 -14.24 -0.39 8.34
C ALA A 122 -13.74 -0.93 6.99
N ARG A 123 -12.58 -0.45 6.57
CA ARG A 123 -11.85 -0.93 5.39
C ARG A 123 -10.55 -1.57 5.82
N GLU A 124 -10.29 -2.75 5.29
CA GLU A 124 -9.04 -3.46 5.52
C GLU A 124 -8.23 -3.52 4.24
N VAL A 125 -6.92 -3.30 4.36
CA VAL A 125 -5.98 -3.53 3.29
C VAL A 125 -4.85 -4.45 3.75
N TYR A 126 -4.57 -5.45 2.95
CA TYR A 126 -3.44 -6.35 3.10
C TYR A 126 -2.54 -6.18 1.88
N VAL A 127 -1.30 -5.79 2.11
CA VAL A 127 -0.32 -5.48 1.06
C VAL A 127 0.87 -6.40 1.23
N GLU A 128 1.17 -7.19 0.20
CA GLU A 128 2.27 -8.15 0.25
C GLU A 128 3.12 -8.13 -1.02
N GLY A 129 4.45 -8.11 -0.87
CA GLY A 129 5.38 -8.21 -2.01
C GLY A 129 5.33 -7.01 -2.98
N VAL A 130 4.63 -5.93 -2.60
CA VAL A 130 4.49 -4.73 -3.42
C VAL A 130 5.81 -3.98 -3.52
N THR A 131 6.13 -3.52 -4.72
CA THR A 131 7.23 -2.58 -4.96
C THR A 131 6.67 -1.23 -5.35
N ALA A 132 6.99 -0.20 -4.57
CA ALA A 132 6.41 1.13 -4.72
C ALA A 132 7.51 2.20 -4.66
N ARG A 133 7.81 2.85 -5.79
CA ARG A 133 8.92 3.81 -5.96
C ARG A 133 8.48 5.21 -6.34
N LYS A 134 9.30 6.21 -5.99
CA LYS A 134 9.12 7.61 -6.39
C LYS A 134 7.73 8.14 -6.07
N GLY A 135 7.18 7.74 -4.92
CA GLY A 135 5.83 8.15 -4.53
C GLY A 135 5.71 8.69 -3.13
N GLY A 136 4.48 9.00 -2.74
CA GLY A 136 4.13 9.48 -1.40
C GLY A 136 4.02 8.32 -0.41
N GLU A 137 2.79 7.82 -0.22
CA GLU A 137 2.49 6.75 0.74
C GLU A 137 2.12 5.44 0.05
N VAL A 138 2.50 4.28 0.60
CA VAL A 138 1.98 3.01 0.06
C VAL A 138 0.51 2.87 0.44
N VAL A 139 0.18 3.08 1.71
CA VAL A 139 -1.17 2.91 2.25
C VAL A 139 -1.59 4.16 3.04
N GLY A 140 -2.77 4.67 2.72
CA GLY A 140 -3.48 5.67 3.52
C GLY A 140 -4.77 5.10 4.15
N ILE A 141 -4.83 5.03 5.48
CA ILE A 141 -6.03 4.58 6.22
C ILE A 141 -6.50 5.62 7.23
N THR A 142 -7.74 5.47 7.73
CA THR A 142 -8.29 6.28 8.81
C THR A 142 -8.61 5.36 10.00
N LYS A 143 -7.70 5.20 10.97
CA LYS A 143 -7.87 4.29 12.12
C LYS A 143 -9.15 4.57 12.92
N ALA A 144 -9.56 5.84 13.01
CA ALA A 144 -10.81 6.25 13.69
C ALA A 144 -12.09 5.68 13.04
N ASN A 145 -12.03 5.25 11.77
CA ASN A 145 -13.13 4.57 11.09
C ASN A 145 -13.13 3.05 11.31
N GLY A 146 -12.15 2.52 12.07
CA GLY A 146 -11.93 1.09 12.24
C GLY A 146 -11.09 0.45 11.13
N ASP A 147 -10.47 1.27 10.26
CA ASP A 147 -9.63 0.78 9.18
C ASP A 147 -8.39 0.06 9.70
N LYS A 148 -7.93 -0.94 8.94
CA LYS A 148 -6.73 -1.71 9.24
C LYS A 148 -5.85 -1.84 8.01
N ALA A 149 -4.55 -1.77 8.21
CA ALA A 149 -3.55 -1.97 7.18
C ALA A 149 -2.52 -2.98 7.66
N THR A 150 -2.18 -3.93 6.79
CA THR A 150 -1.10 -4.89 7.00
C THR A 150 -0.16 -4.79 5.80
N LEU A 151 1.13 -4.53 6.06
CA LEU A 151 2.16 -4.45 5.03
C LEU A 151 3.21 -5.53 5.32
N VAL A 152 3.43 -6.42 4.35
CA VAL A 152 4.36 -7.55 4.45
C VAL A 152 5.29 -7.50 3.23
N ASN A 153 6.61 -7.57 3.44
CA ASN A 153 7.59 -7.60 2.35
C ASN A 153 7.41 -6.46 1.32
N VAL A 154 7.04 -5.26 1.78
CA VAL A 154 6.85 -4.10 0.90
C VAL A 154 8.19 -3.40 0.68
N CYS A 155 8.59 -3.32 -0.59
CA CYS A 155 9.79 -2.61 -1.00
C CYS A 155 9.43 -1.19 -1.45
N THR A 156 9.75 -0.18 -0.64
CA THR A 156 9.39 1.21 -0.95
C THR A 156 10.45 2.22 -0.53
N ASP A 157 10.47 3.37 -1.21
CA ASP A 157 11.24 4.57 -0.84
C ASP A 157 10.39 5.62 -0.09
N ALA A 158 9.11 5.32 0.17
CA ALA A 158 8.21 6.15 0.94
C ALA A 158 8.77 6.40 2.36
N LYS A 159 8.81 7.66 2.79
CA LYS A 159 9.23 8.03 4.17
C LYS A 159 8.26 7.50 5.23
N THR A 160 6.97 7.47 4.90
CA THR A 160 5.89 6.95 5.74
C THR A 160 5.07 5.96 4.90
N PRO A 161 5.50 4.68 4.80
CA PRO A 161 4.82 3.69 3.96
C PRO A 161 3.35 3.50 4.30
N CYS A 162 3.02 3.48 5.60
CA CYS A 162 1.64 3.47 6.06
C CYS A 162 1.32 4.76 6.81
N GLN A 163 0.36 5.53 6.30
CA GLN A 163 -0.04 6.82 6.81
C GLN A 163 -1.45 6.74 7.37
N ASN A 164 -1.60 7.14 8.63
CA ASN A 164 -2.89 7.37 9.23
C ASN A 164 -3.38 8.78 8.88
N TYR A 165 -4.68 8.90 8.65
CA TYR A 165 -5.36 10.16 8.43
C TYR A 165 -6.46 10.33 9.47
N ASN A 166 -6.78 11.58 9.79
CA ASN A 166 -8.05 11.91 10.41
C ASN A 166 -9.17 11.83 9.35
N GLY A 167 -10.43 11.76 9.78
CA GLY A 167 -11.61 11.69 8.89
C GLY A 167 -11.53 12.62 7.67
N PRO A 168 -11.34 13.95 7.83
CA PRO A 168 -11.29 14.89 6.70
C PRO A 168 -10.02 14.78 5.82
N GLY A 169 -9.10 13.87 6.09
CA GLY A 169 -7.95 13.59 5.23
C GLY A 169 -6.67 14.35 5.57
N SER A 170 -6.57 14.95 6.77
CA SER A 170 -5.27 15.44 7.28
C SER A 170 -4.45 14.29 7.85
N LYS A 171 -3.13 14.33 7.65
CA LYS A 171 -2.20 13.33 8.17
C LYS A 171 -2.19 13.33 9.70
N ASP A 172 -2.32 12.15 10.29
CA ASP A 172 -2.38 11.92 11.74
C ASP A 172 -1.39 10.82 12.15
N GLY A 173 -0.12 11.00 11.74
CA GLY A 173 0.98 10.10 12.05
C GLY A 173 1.01 8.80 11.25
N ALA A 174 1.98 7.94 11.56
CA ALA A 174 2.07 6.64 10.92
C ALA A 174 0.86 5.77 11.30
N CYS A 175 0.42 4.99 10.33
CA CYS A 175 -0.43 3.86 10.61
C CYS A 175 0.44 2.80 11.34
#